data_AF-A0AAD7J5V6-F1
#
_entry.id   AF-A0AAD7J5V6-F1
#
_cell.length_a   1.000
_cell.length_b   1.000
_cell.length_c   1.000
_cell.angle_alpha   90.00
_cell.angle_beta   90.00
_cell.angle_gamma   90.00
#
_symmetry.space_group_name_H-M   'P 1'
#
loop_
_entity.id
_entity.type
_entity.pdbx_description
1 polymer ?
#
loop_
_entity_poly.entity_id
_entity_poly.type
_entity_poly.pdbx_seq_one_letter_code
_entity_poly.pdbx_strand_id
1 'polypeptide(L)'
;MDFPAALRRDTENTDLKDVSLTQMMTFLRLLSVLKDDILLPQPIDISVHKPPLLLPPTIATFVSKATGIDSESISACWSLLKEEVWSLPRPELSMAEEGLFRDNGWKMGPIQAGIRTYYGDTPNYIQIGEHQFAERKLIAMWISLMLLAWYSALVLVLPKV
;
A
#
# COMPACT_ATOMS: atom_id res chain seq x y z
N MET A 1 -6.35 1.58 -36.55
CA MET A 1 -6.14 1.44 -35.09
C MET A 1 -5.83 2.83 -34.59
N ASP A 2 -6.87 3.54 -34.14
CA ASP A 2 -6.80 4.94 -33.75
C ASP A 2 -6.26 5.08 -32.33
N PHE A 3 -5.17 5.82 -32.19
CA PHE A 3 -4.68 6.29 -30.89
C PHE A 3 -5.75 7.21 -30.26
N PRO A 4 -6.12 7.02 -28.98
CA PRO A 4 -7.20 7.78 -28.38
C PRO A 4 -6.83 9.26 -28.21
N ALA A 5 -7.77 10.14 -28.55
CA ALA A 5 -7.72 11.61 -28.53
C ALA A 5 -7.45 12.25 -27.14
N ALA A 6 -7.10 11.46 -26.12
CA ALA A 6 -6.81 11.91 -24.76
C ALA A 6 -5.46 12.64 -24.66
N LEU A 7 -4.50 12.34 -25.54
CA LEU A 7 -3.16 12.96 -25.56
C LEU A 7 -3.14 14.43 -26.04
N ARG A 8 -4.30 15.03 -26.39
CA ARG A 8 -4.37 16.38 -26.96
C ARG A 8 -4.78 17.48 -25.97
N ARG A 9 -5.24 17.17 -24.76
CA ARG A 9 -5.74 18.19 -23.81
C ARG A 9 -4.74 18.65 -22.75
N ASP A 10 -3.64 17.92 -22.52
CA ASP A 10 -2.76 18.20 -21.37
C ASP A 10 -1.40 18.78 -21.76
N THR A 11 -1.31 19.52 -22.87
CA THR A 11 -0.07 20.22 -23.28
C THR A 11 0.20 21.50 -22.48
N GLU A 12 -0.55 21.79 -21.41
CA GLU A 12 -0.40 23.02 -20.61
C GLU A 12 0.29 22.83 -19.25
N ASN A 13 0.79 21.64 -18.90
CA ASN A 13 1.61 21.48 -17.69
C ASN A 13 3.08 21.21 -18.05
N THR A 14 3.83 22.29 -18.17
CA THR A 14 5.22 22.32 -18.62
C THR A 14 6.20 21.97 -17.50
N ASP A 15 5.96 20.88 -16.76
CA ASP A 15 6.80 20.46 -15.62
C ASP A 15 7.35 19.03 -15.73
N LEU A 16 6.91 18.24 -16.73
CA LEU A 16 7.49 16.93 -17.05
C LEU A 16 8.80 17.10 -17.85
N LYS A 17 9.85 17.66 -17.25
CA LYS A 17 11.02 18.04 -18.05
C LYS A 17 11.95 16.88 -18.43
N ASP A 18 12.04 15.79 -17.66
CA ASP A 18 12.99 14.70 -17.98
C ASP A 18 12.54 13.31 -17.47
N VAL A 19 11.27 12.95 -17.61
CA VAL A 19 10.79 11.60 -17.20
C VAL A 19 10.90 10.62 -18.37
N SER A 20 11.76 9.61 -18.24
CA SER A 20 11.89 8.55 -19.24
C SER A 20 10.71 7.57 -19.20
N LEU A 21 10.45 6.93 -20.35
CA LEU A 21 9.41 5.91 -20.47
C LEU A 21 9.61 4.75 -19.48
N THR A 22 10.87 4.32 -19.28
CA THR A 22 11.22 3.30 -18.29
C THR A 22 10.81 3.72 -16.87
N GLN A 23 11.13 4.96 -16.47
CA GLN A 23 10.74 5.48 -15.15
C GLN A 23 9.22 5.55 -15.00
N MET A 24 8.51 5.93 -16.05
CA MET A 24 7.05 5.98 -16.07
C MET A 24 6.41 4.58 -15.96
N MET A 25 6.98 3.57 -16.64
CA MET A 25 6.55 2.18 -16.50
C MET A 25 6.81 1.64 -15.09
N THR A 26 7.98 1.91 -14.52
CA THR A 26 8.29 1.53 -13.15
C THR A 26 7.36 2.23 -12.16
N PHE A 27 7.08 3.52 -12.35
CA PHE A 27 6.09 4.28 -11.55
C PHE A 27 4.72 3.60 -11.56
N LEU A 28 4.19 3.27 -12.74
CA LEU A 28 2.88 2.61 -12.88
C LEU A 28 2.86 1.26 -12.17
N ARG A 29 3.89 0.43 -12.35
CA ARG A 29 3.95 -0.90 -11.74
C ARG A 29 4.05 -0.84 -10.22
N LEU A 30 4.91 0.03 -9.68
CA LEU A 30 5.06 0.19 -8.24
C LEU A 30 3.77 0.69 -7.58
N LEU A 31 3.14 1.73 -8.13
CA LEU A 31 1.89 2.26 -7.58
C LEU A 31 0.71 1.29 -7.73
N SER A 32 0.69 0.49 -8.80
CA SER A 32 -0.35 -0.54 -8.99
C SER A 32 -0.30 -1.62 -7.92
N VAL A 33 0.88 -1.89 -7.33
CA VAL A 33 1.03 -2.79 -6.18
C VAL A 33 0.66 -2.10 -4.86
N LEU A 34 0.88 -0.79 -4.76
CA LEU A 34 0.68 0.00 -3.55
C LEU A 34 -0.74 0.59 -3.41
N LYS A 35 -1.72 0.20 -4.24
CA LYS A 35 -3.09 0.73 -4.18
C LYS A 35 -3.70 0.67 -2.78
N ASP A 36 -3.53 -0.46 -2.09
CA ASP A 36 -4.03 -0.64 -0.73
C ASP A 36 -3.33 0.32 0.24
N ASP A 37 -2.00 0.47 0.13
CA ASP A 37 -1.22 1.38 0.98
C ASP A 37 -1.54 2.86 0.71
N ILE A 38 -1.91 3.19 -0.53
CA ILE A 38 -2.37 4.52 -0.93
C ILE A 38 -3.73 4.84 -0.31
N LEU A 39 -4.60 3.83 -0.15
CA LEU A 39 -5.93 3.96 0.46
C LEU A 39 -5.89 4.01 1.99
N LEU A 40 -4.93 3.36 2.64
CA LEU A 40 -4.82 3.31 4.12
C LEU A 40 -4.91 4.70 4.81
N PRO A 41 -4.21 5.75 4.38
CA PRO A 41 -4.27 7.06 5.03
C PRO A 41 -5.46 7.92 4.57
N GLN A 42 -6.32 7.42 3.68
CA GLN A 42 -7.42 8.20 3.12
C GLN A 42 -8.64 8.20 4.06
N PRO A 43 -9.41 9.31 4.10
CA PRO A 43 -10.71 9.34 4.78
C PRO A 43 -11.65 8.20 4.37
N ILE A 44 -12.44 7.71 5.33
CA ILE A 44 -13.36 6.56 5.15
C ILE A 44 -14.44 6.80 4.09
N ASP A 45 -14.72 8.06 3.76
CA ASP A 45 -15.74 8.45 2.79
C ASP A 45 -15.27 8.31 1.32
N ILE A 46 -14.00 7.96 1.09
CA ILE A 46 -13.44 7.82 -0.25
C ILE A 46 -13.69 6.39 -0.78
N SER A 47 -14.27 6.31 -1.98
CA SER A 47 -14.54 5.04 -2.65
C SER A 47 -13.24 4.33 -3.05
N VAL A 48 -13.12 3.06 -2.68
CA VAL A 48 -11.99 2.17 -3.06
C VAL A 48 -11.82 2.00 -4.58
N HIS A 49 -12.88 2.27 -5.35
CA HIS A 49 -12.88 2.14 -6.81
C HIS A 49 -12.40 3.38 -7.55
N LYS A 50 -12.09 4.48 -6.84
CA LYS A 50 -11.61 5.72 -7.45
C LYS A 50 -10.22 6.07 -6.90
N PRO A 51 -9.27 6.48 -7.76
CA PRO A 51 -7.98 6.93 -7.28
C PRO A 51 -8.14 8.20 -6.45
N PRO A 52 -7.42 8.33 -5.32
CA PRO A 52 -7.46 9.55 -4.51
C PRO A 52 -6.87 10.74 -5.27
N LEU A 53 -7.32 11.94 -4.92
CA LEU A 53 -6.85 13.18 -5.54
C LEU A 53 -5.37 13.44 -5.27
N LEU A 54 -4.90 13.09 -4.06
CA LEU A 54 -3.53 13.31 -3.63
C LEU A 54 -2.87 11.98 -3.25
N LEU A 55 -1.64 11.80 -3.73
CA LEU A 55 -0.80 10.68 -3.35
C LEU A 55 -0.24 10.93 -1.94
N PRO A 56 -0.27 9.96 -1.01
CA PRO A 56 0.31 10.13 0.31
C PRO A 56 1.81 10.51 0.22
N PRO A 57 2.29 11.49 1.02
CA PRO A 57 3.67 12.00 0.93
C PRO A 57 4.74 10.91 1.08
N THR A 58 4.46 9.91 1.91
CA THR A 58 5.30 8.74 2.13
C THR A 58 5.49 7.92 0.85
N ILE A 59 4.40 7.69 0.12
CA ILE A 59 4.42 6.95 -1.14
C ILE A 59 5.11 7.78 -2.23
N ALA A 60 4.81 9.08 -2.30
CA ALA A 60 5.47 9.99 -3.24
C ALA A 60 7.00 10.01 -3.05
N THR A 61 7.46 10.07 -1.81
CA THR A 61 8.89 10.06 -1.48
C THR A 61 9.53 8.71 -1.83
N PHE A 62 8.86 7.59 -1.55
CA PHE A 62 9.33 6.27 -1.92
C PHE A 62 9.48 6.12 -3.44
N VAL A 63 8.44 6.47 -4.20
CA VAL A 63 8.46 6.33 -5.67
C VAL A 63 9.46 7.29 -6.30
N SER A 64 9.59 8.51 -5.78
CA SER A 64 10.65 9.45 -6.18
C SER A 64 12.03 8.83 -6.04
N LYS A 65 12.35 8.21 -4.88
CA LYS A 65 13.63 7.53 -4.67
C LYS A 65 13.80 6.28 -5.54
N ALA A 66 12.74 5.50 -5.73
CA ALA A 66 12.78 4.25 -6.47
C ALA A 66 12.94 4.48 -7.99
N THR A 67 12.36 5.55 -8.52
CA THR A 67 12.37 5.88 -9.96
C THR A 67 13.39 6.95 -10.32
N GLY A 68 13.92 7.68 -9.34
CA GLY A 68 14.78 8.85 -9.56
C GLY A 68 14.04 10.08 -10.10
N ILE A 69 12.70 10.06 -10.15
CA ILE A 69 11.88 11.20 -10.56
C ILE A 69 11.81 12.19 -9.39
N ASP A 70 11.90 13.49 -9.66
CA ASP A 70 11.74 14.53 -8.64
C ASP A 70 10.30 14.60 -8.11
N SER A 71 10.12 15.17 -6.91
CA SER A 71 8.80 15.18 -6.26
C SER A 71 7.74 16.00 -7.01
N GLU A 72 8.15 16.99 -7.80
CA GLU A 72 7.25 17.87 -8.55
C GLU A 72 6.70 17.12 -9.77
N SER A 73 7.59 16.47 -10.51
CA SER A 73 7.27 15.53 -11.59
C SER A 73 6.44 14.34 -11.10
N ILE A 74 6.66 13.81 -9.89
CA ILE A 74 5.81 12.73 -9.33
C ILE A 74 4.37 13.20 -9.15
N SER A 75 4.15 14.42 -8.67
CA SER A 75 2.80 14.99 -8.53
C SER A 75 2.13 15.17 -9.89
N ALA A 76 2.89 15.64 -10.89
CA ALA A 76 2.40 15.74 -12.27
C ALA A 76 2.11 14.36 -12.89
N CYS A 77 2.97 13.36 -12.67
CA CYS A 77 2.74 11.99 -13.10
C CYS A 77 1.48 11.40 -12.44
N TRP A 78 1.26 11.66 -11.14
CA TRP A 78 0.07 11.21 -10.45
C TRP A 78 -1.20 11.85 -11.02
N SER A 79 -1.21 13.17 -11.25
CA SER A 79 -2.40 13.84 -11.80
C SER A 79 -2.80 13.31 -13.18
N LEU A 80 -1.81 12.94 -14.00
CA LEU A 80 -2.01 12.42 -15.36
C LEU A 80 -2.31 10.91 -15.39
N LEU A 81 -1.64 10.11 -14.56
CA LEU A 81 -1.63 8.64 -14.70
C LEU A 81 -2.41 7.91 -13.61
N LYS A 82 -2.97 8.58 -12.60
CA LYS A 82 -3.70 7.93 -11.50
C LYS A 82 -4.83 7.01 -11.96
N GLU A 83 -5.53 7.36 -13.03
CA GLU A 83 -6.62 6.55 -13.58
C GLU A 83 -6.08 5.26 -14.21
N GLU A 84 -4.93 5.34 -14.89
CA GLU A 84 -4.23 4.17 -15.43
C GLU A 84 -3.67 3.30 -14.32
N VAL A 85 -3.08 3.89 -13.28
CA VAL A 85 -2.67 3.14 -12.09
C VAL A 85 -3.86 2.37 -11.54
N TRP A 86 -5.03 3.01 -11.39
CA TRP A 86 -6.21 2.38 -10.79
C TRP A 86 -6.84 1.30 -11.67
N SER A 87 -6.78 1.44 -13.00
CA SER A 87 -7.32 0.48 -13.96
C SER A 87 -6.48 -0.80 -14.09
N LEU A 88 -5.16 -0.70 -13.90
CA LEU A 88 -4.24 -1.81 -14.10
C LEU A 88 -4.45 -2.94 -13.08
N PRO A 89 -4.47 -4.21 -13.51
CA PRO A 89 -4.44 -5.33 -12.57
C PRO A 89 -3.11 -5.31 -11.81
N ARG A 90 -3.11 -5.88 -10.59
CA ARG A 90 -1.90 -5.96 -9.77
C ARG A 90 -0.81 -6.73 -10.53
N PRO A 91 0.32 -6.09 -10.89
CA PRO A 91 1.36 -6.75 -11.65
C PRO A 91 2.18 -7.69 -10.76
N GLU A 92 2.71 -8.76 -11.34
CA GLU A 92 3.84 -9.49 -10.75
C GLU A 92 5.09 -8.63 -10.86
N LEU A 93 5.81 -8.46 -9.75
CA LEU A 93 7.03 -7.66 -9.71
C LEU A 93 8.23 -8.49 -10.17
N SER A 94 9.13 -7.88 -10.91
CA SER A 94 10.43 -8.48 -11.20
C SER A 94 11.35 -8.40 -9.97
N MET A 95 12.37 -9.26 -9.93
CA MET A 95 13.37 -9.25 -8.85
C MET A 95 14.06 -7.89 -8.68
N ALA A 96 14.23 -7.12 -9.77
CA ALA A 96 14.77 -5.77 -9.71
C ALA A 96 13.83 -4.79 -9.00
N GLU A 97 12.52 -4.87 -9.27
CA GLU A 97 11.52 -4.00 -8.65
C GLU A 97 11.29 -4.38 -7.18
N GLU A 98 11.33 -5.66 -6.84
CA GLU A 98 11.36 -6.12 -5.44
C GLU A 98 12.58 -5.58 -4.69
N GLY A 99 13.74 -5.51 -5.38
CA GLY A 99 14.93 -4.83 -4.88
C GLY A 99 14.66 -3.36 -4.51
N LEU A 100 13.89 -2.63 -5.32
CA LEU A 100 13.54 -1.24 -5.02
C LEU A 100 12.71 -1.12 -3.73
N PHE A 101 11.80 -2.05 -3.46
CA PHE A 101 11.07 -2.11 -2.20
C PHE A 101 12.00 -2.40 -1.02
N ARG A 102 12.97 -3.30 -1.20
CA ARG A 102 13.98 -3.62 -0.17
C ARG A 102 14.86 -2.42 0.16
N ASP A 103 15.35 -1.73 -0.87
CA ASP A 103 16.35 -0.68 -0.73
C ASP A 103 15.74 0.66 -0.31
N ASN A 104 14.52 0.97 -0.77
CA ASN A 104 13.87 2.26 -0.57
C ASN A 104 12.59 2.17 0.29
N GLY A 105 11.87 1.06 0.22
CA GLY A 105 10.55 0.89 0.87
C GLY A 105 10.64 0.58 2.36
N TRP A 106 11.69 -0.11 2.83
CA TRP A 106 11.80 -0.54 4.24
C TRP A 106 12.12 0.60 5.21
N LYS A 107 12.74 1.68 4.72
CA LYS A 107 12.98 2.89 5.52
C LYS A 107 11.80 3.86 5.50
N MET A 108 10.87 3.72 4.54
CA MET A 108 9.82 4.71 4.27
C MET A 108 8.41 4.19 4.47
N GLY A 109 8.17 2.89 4.37
CA GLY A 109 6.87 2.32 4.67
C GLY A 109 6.64 2.15 6.18
N PRO A 110 5.40 1.82 6.60
CA PRO A 110 5.11 1.31 7.93
C PRO A 110 5.83 -0.01 8.26
N ILE A 111 6.72 -0.49 7.39
CA ILE A 111 7.31 -1.83 7.42
C ILE A 111 8.79 -1.71 7.80
N GLN A 112 9.08 -1.58 9.10
CA GLN A 112 10.45 -1.70 9.59
C GLN A 112 10.81 -3.18 9.75
N ALA A 113 11.90 -3.61 9.10
CA ALA A 113 12.48 -4.95 9.27
C ALA A 113 11.54 -6.14 8.98
N GLY A 114 10.61 -5.99 8.03
CA GLY A 114 9.64 -7.04 7.68
C GLY A 114 8.41 -7.11 8.61
N ILE A 115 8.27 -6.17 9.54
CA ILE A 115 7.09 -6.03 10.41
C ILE A 115 6.24 -4.86 9.91
N ARG A 116 5.03 -5.14 9.41
CA ARG A 116 4.07 -4.10 8.96
C ARG A 116 3.36 -3.50 10.16
N THR A 117 3.73 -2.29 10.52
CA THR A 117 3.20 -1.52 11.65
C THR A 117 2.09 -0.59 11.16
N TYR A 118 0.85 -1.09 11.18
CA TYR A 118 -0.33 -0.34 10.73
C TYR A 118 -0.72 0.81 11.66
N TYR A 119 -0.30 0.76 12.93
CA TYR A 119 -0.62 1.76 13.95
C TYR A 119 0.67 2.14 14.69
N GLY A 120 0.91 3.44 14.90
CA GLY A 120 2.12 3.94 15.57
C GLY A 120 2.21 3.52 17.05
N ASP A 121 1.08 3.50 17.74
CA ASP A 121 0.91 2.98 19.10
C ASP A 121 -0.03 1.77 19.10
N THR A 122 -0.18 1.08 20.24
CA THR A 122 -1.17 -0.01 20.35
C THR A 122 -2.58 0.55 20.47
N PRO A 123 -3.42 0.50 19.40
CA PRO A 123 -4.73 1.14 19.44
C PRO A 123 -5.69 0.38 20.37
N ASN A 124 -6.73 1.06 20.84
CA ASN A 124 -7.80 0.43 21.62
C ASN A 124 -8.71 -0.45 20.75
N TYR A 125 -8.77 -0.17 19.45
CA TYR A 125 -9.57 -0.89 18.46
C TYR A 125 -8.71 -1.22 17.25
N ILE A 126 -8.75 -2.48 16.82
CA ILE A 126 -8.03 -2.97 15.65
C ILE A 126 -9.06 -3.35 14.59
N GLN A 127 -8.88 -2.89 13.36
CA GLN A 127 -9.74 -3.29 12.26
C GLN A 127 -9.38 -4.72 11.84
N ILE A 128 -10.37 -5.63 11.87
CA ILE A 128 -10.20 -7.06 11.53
C ILE A 128 -10.92 -7.44 10.22
N GLY A 129 -11.68 -6.51 9.63
CA GLY A 129 -12.38 -6.65 8.36
C GLY A 129 -12.95 -5.32 7.88
N GLU A 130 -13.61 -5.30 6.72
CA GLU A 130 -14.27 -4.08 6.22
C GLU A 130 -15.32 -3.60 7.22
N HIS A 131 -15.09 -2.41 7.79
CA HIS A 131 -15.94 -1.81 8.83
C HIS A 131 -16.13 -2.66 10.10
N GLN A 132 -15.28 -3.67 10.32
CA GLN A 132 -15.31 -4.52 11.50
C GLN A 132 -14.10 -4.23 12.39
N PHE A 133 -14.37 -3.85 13.63
CA PHE A 133 -13.35 -3.50 14.61
C PHE A 133 -13.45 -4.41 15.83
N ALA A 134 -12.31 -4.89 16.29
CA ALA A 134 -12.20 -5.62 17.54
C ALA A 134 -11.50 -4.74 18.59
N GLU A 135 -12.11 -4.63 19.77
CA GLU A 135 -11.48 -3.97 20.90
C GLU A 135 -10.29 -4.80 21.40
N ARG A 136 -9.22 -4.12 21.83
CA ARG A 136 -8.03 -4.77 22.38
C ARG A 136 -8.36 -5.69 23.56
N LYS A 137 -9.29 -5.32 24.43
CA LYS A 137 -9.72 -6.17 25.56
C LYS A 137 -10.37 -7.46 25.09
N LEU A 138 -11.17 -7.39 24.01
CA LEU A 138 -11.82 -8.54 23.41
C LEU A 138 -10.78 -9.49 22.80
N ILE A 139 -9.81 -8.95 22.07
CA ILE A 139 -8.69 -9.73 21.50
C ILE A 139 -7.87 -10.38 22.62
N ALA A 140 -7.54 -9.63 23.69
CA ALA A 140 -6.82 -10.17 24.84
C ALA A 140 -7.59 -11.31 25.51
N MET A 141 -8.91 -11.17 25.68
CA MET A 141 -9.77 -12.23 26.19
C MET A 141 -9.76 -13.46 25.27
N TRP A 142 -9.85 -13.29 23.95
CA TRP A 142 -9.77 -14.40 22.99
C TRP A 142 -8.42 -15.13 23.06
N ILE A 143 -7.31 -14.40 23.17
CA ILE A 143 -5.98 -14.99 23.37
C ILE A 143 -5.95 -15.79 24.69
N SER A 144 -6.48 -15.23 25.79
CA SER A 144 -6.57 -15.94 27.07
C SER A 144 -7.42 -17.21 26.97
N LEU A 145 -8.54 -17.16 26.27
CA LEU A 145 -9.41 -18.32 26.05
C LEU A 145 -8.72 -19.40 25.19
N MET A 146 -7.98 -19.01 24.15
CA MET A 146 -7.21 -19.96 23.34
C MET A 146 -6.09 -20.64 24.15
N LEU A 147 -5.40 -19.89 25.01
CA LEU A 147 -4.39 -20.46 25.92
C LEU A 147 -5.03 -21.43 26.93
N LEU A 148 -6.13 -21.04 27.59
CA LEU A 148 -6.85 -21.90 28.54
C LEU A 148 -7.43 -23.15 27.88
N ALA A 149 -7.97 -23.03 26.66
CA ALA A 149 -8.51 -24.15 25.90
C ALA A 149 -7.42 -25.19 25.56
N TRP A 150 -6.20 -24.75 25.24
CA TRP A 150 -5.07 -25.66 24.96
C TRP A 150 -4.69 -26.51 26.18
N TYR A 151 -4.69 -25.92 27.39
CA TYR A 151 -4.45 -26.69 28.62
C TYR A 151 -5.54 -27.74 28.89
N SER A 152 -6.78 -27.50 28.47
CA SER A 152 -7.87 -28.47 28.63
C SER A 152 -7.74 -29.69 27.71
N ALA A 153 -7.15 -29.53 26.52
CA ALA A 153 -6.91 -30.62 25.57
C ALA A 153 -5.76 -31.54 26.00
N LEU A 154 -4.74 -31.01 26.69
CA LEU A 154 -3.59 -31.79 27.17
C LEU A 154 -3.98 -32.79 28.28
N VAL A 155 -4.99 -32.47 29.10
CA VAL A 155 -5.47 -33.34 30.19
C VAL A 155 -6.27 -34.54 29.67
N LEU A 156 -6.87 -34.45 28.47
CA LEU A 156 -7.67 -35.53 27.89
C LEU A 156 -6.85 -36.59 27.14
N VAL A 157 -5.54 -36.38 26.94
CA VAL A 157 -4.65 -37.29 26.15
C VAL A 157 -3.60 -37.98 27.03
N LEU A 158 -3.69 -37.89 28.36
CA LEU A 158 -2.83 -38.70 29.23
C LEU A 158 -3.39 -40.14 29.31
N PRO A 159 -2.63 -41.17 28.89
CA PRO A 159 -3.03 -42.55 29.11
C PRO A 159 -3.08 -42.81 30.61
N LYS A 160 -4.18 -43.39 31.09
CA LYS A 160 -4.26 -43.93 32.45
C LYS A 160 -3.18 -45.01 32.60
N VAL A 161 -2.18 -44.71 33.42
CA VAL A 161 -1.22 -45.69 33.95
C VAL A 161 -1.94 -46.55 35.00
#